data_AF-A0A960LJ22-F1
#
_entry.id   AF-A0A960LJ22-F1
#
_cell.length_a   1.000
_cell.length_b   1.000
_cell.length_c   1.000
_cell.angle_alpha   90.00
_cell.angle_beta   90.00
_cell.angle_gamma   90.00
#
_symmetry.space_group_name_H-M   'P 1'
#
loop_
_entity.id
_entity.type
_entity.pdbx_description
1 polymer ?
#
loop_
_entity_poly.entity_id
_entity_poly.type
_entity_poly.pdbx_seq_one_letter_code
_entity_poly.pdbx_strand_id
1 'polypeptide(L)'
;MAKVPQNAISPTREEDFPEWYQQVVRAADLAENSEVRGCMVIKPWGYGIWEQIQRQLDTYFKETGHKNAYFPLLIPVSYLEKEATHVEG
;
A
#
# COMPACT_ATOMS: atom_id res chain seq x y z
N MET A 1 28.67 10.17 -29.80
CA MET A 1 27.33 9.96 -29.18
C MET A 1 27.44 10.37 -27.73
N ALA A 2 26.55 11.23 -27.22
CA ALA A 2 26.58 11.64 -25.82
C ALA A 2 26.32 10.41 -24.92
N LYS A 3 27.06 10.30 -23.82
CA LYS A 3 26.92 9.21 -22.86
C LYS A 3 25.54 9.35 -22.20
N VAL A 4 24.69 8.34 -22.32
CA VAL A 4 23.37 8.33 -21.67
C VAL A 4 23.60 8.46 -20.15
N PRO A 5 22.90 9.37 -19.44
CA PRO A 5 23.06 9.52 -18.00
C PRO A 5 22.75 8.20 -17.31
N GLN A 6 23.66 7.77 -16.43
CA GLN A 6 23.50 6.54 -15.67
C GLN A 6 22.62 6.82 -14.45
N ASN A 7 21.39 6.31 -14.47
CA ASN A 7 20.44 6.42 -13.37
C ASN A 7 20.69 5.33 -12.31
N ALA A 8 20.30 5.60 -11.06
CA ALA A 8 20.35 4.60 -9.99
C ALA A 8 19.34 3.45 -10.18
N ILE A 9 18.31 3.67 -10.99
CA ILE A 9 17.25 2.70 -11.33
C ILE A 9 17.24 2.52 -12.85
N SER A 10 17.16 1.27 -13.31
CA SER A 10 17.07 0.91 -14.72
C SER A 10 16.28 -0.38 -14.87
N PRO A 11 15.20 -0.43 -15.66
CA PRO A 11 14.77 0.50 -16.72
C PRO A 11 14.21 1.83 -16.20
N THR A 12 14.06 2.82 -17.09
CA THR A 12 13.33 4.06 -16.78
C THR A 12 11.83 3.81 -16.67
N ARG A 13 11.11 4.78 -16.11
CA ARG A 13 9.66 4.68 -15.90
C ARG A 13 8.90 4.46 -17.21
N GLU A 14 9.34 5.11 -18.28
CA GLU A 14 8.71 5.06 -19.61
C GLU A 14 9.04 3.77 -20.38
N GLU A 15 10.17 3.12 -20.08
CA GLU A 15 10.61 1.90 -20.75
C GLU A 15 9.88 0.65 -20.23
N ASP A 16 9.79 0.51 -18.90
CA ASP A 16 9.10 -0.61 -18.24
C ASP A 16 8.67 -0.15 -16.84
N PHE A 17 7.43 0.33 -16.76
CA PHE A 17 6.86 0.85 -15.53
C PHE A 17 6.78 -0.21 -14.40
N PRO A 18 6.29 -1.44 -14.64
CA PRO A 18 6.26 -2.48 -13.61
C PRO A 18 7.62 -2.75 -12.95
N GLU A 19 8.67 -2.96 -13.73
CA GLU A 19 10.00 -3.25 -13.18
C GLU A 19 10.61 -2.01 -12.51
N TRP A 20 10.50 -0.84 -13.16
CA TRP A 20 10.94 0.43 -12.57
C TRP A 20 10.31 0.67 -11.19
N TYR A 21 9.00 0.44 -11.06
CA TYR A 21 8.29 0.63 -9.80
C TYR A 21 8.84 -0.28 -8.68
N GLN A 22 9.04 -1.57 -9.00
CA GLN A 22 9.60 -2.53 -8.03
C GLN A 22 11.02 -2.16 -7.63
N GLN A 23 11.84 -1.69 -8.57
CA GLN A 23 13.19 -1.23 -8.27
C GLN A 23 13.20 0.03 -7.41
N VAL A 24 12.33 1.00 -7.68
CA VAL A 24 12.21 2.20 -6.84
C VAL A 24 11.83 1.83 -5.41
N VAL A 25 10.79 1.01 -5.23
CA VAL A 25 10.31 0.57 -3.91
C VAL A 25 11.42 -0.14 -3.13
N ARG A 26 12.16 -1.04 -3.79
CA ARG A 26 13.27 -1.79 -3.18
C ARG A 26 14.46 -0.91 -2.87
N ALA A 27 14.90 -0.08 -3.83
CA ALA A 27 16.09 0.77 -3.67
C ALA A 27 15.87 1.88 -2.64
N ALA A 28 14.63 2.35 -2.47
CA ALA A 28 14.25 3.31 -1.44
C ALA A 28 13.97 2.65 -0.08
N ASP A 29 14.16 1.34 0.06
CA ASP A 29 13.95 0.59 1.31
C ASP A 29 12.52 0.68 1.88
N LEU A 30 11.51 0.77 1.00
CA LEU A 30 10.11 1.01 1.40
C LEU A 30 9.37 -0.29 1.74
N ALA A 31 9.50 -1.32 0.91
CA ALA A 31 8.83 -2.59 1.08
C ALA A 31 9.59 -3.72 0.38
N GLU A 32 9.32 -4.95 0.81
CA GLU A 32 9.87 -6.18 0.22
C GLU A 32 8.80 -7.25 0.05
N ASN A 33 9.04 -8.20 -0.86
CA ASN A 33 8.11 -9.30 -1.09
C ASN A 33 8.04 -10.20 0.14
N SER A 34 6.83 -10.62 0.50
CA SER A 34 6.64 -11.64 1.54
C SER A 34 6.62 -13.05 0.93
N GLU A 35 6.68 -14.07 1.79
CA GLU A 35 6.48 -15.47 1.37
C GLU A 35 5.04 -15.77 0.94
N VAL A 36 4.08 -14.91 1.29
CA VAL A 36 2.68 -15.04 0.91
C VAL A 36 2.45 -14.30 -0.41
N ARG A 37 1.98 -15.03 -1.42
CA ARG A 37 1.68 -14.47 -2.73
C ARG A 37 0.65 -13.32 -2.61
N GLY A 38 0.99 -12.18 -3.19
CA GLY A 38 0.13 -10.99 -3.15
C GLY A 38 0.31 -10.14 -1.89
N CYS A 39 1.22 -10.53 -0.98
CA CYS A 39 1.53 -9.76 0.22
C CYS A 39 2.97 -9.22 0.18
N MET A 40 3.16 -8.08 0.84
CA MET A 40 4.46 -7.42 1.00
C MET A 40 4.70 -7.09 2.48
N VAL A 41 5.96 -7.10 2.89
CA VAL A 41 6.39 -6.54 4.17
C VAL A 41 6.71 -5.07 3.94
N ILE A 42 5.96 -4.18 4.57
CA ILE A 42 6.24 -2.74 4.53
C ILE A 42 7.32 -2.46 5.58
N LYS A 43 8.47 -1.95 5.14
CA LYS A 43 9.62 -1.67 6.00
C LYS A 43 9.41 -0.38 6.80
N PRO A 44 10.19 -0.12 7.87
CA PRO A 44 9.97 1.07 8.71
C PRO A 44 9.92 2.39 7.94
N TRP A 45 10.75 2.55 6.91
CA TRP A 45 10.73 3.77 6.09
C TRP A 45 9.43 3.92 5.28
N GLY A 46 8.93 2.84 4.68
CA GLY A 46 7.64 2.82 4.01
C GLY A 46 6.46 2.96 4.96
N TYR A 47 6.53 2.32 6.14
CA TYR A 47 5.48 2.37 7.13
C TYR A 47 5.38 3.76 7.78
N GLY A 48 6.50 4.47 7.92
CA GLY A 48 6.51 5.86 8.36
C GLY A 48 5.64 6.76 7.47
N ILE A 49 5.58 6.53 6.15
CA ILE A 49 4.67 7.26 5.26
C ILE A 49 3.21 6.99 5.65
N TRP A 50 2.86 5.74 5.93
CA TRP A 50 1.52 5.37 6.38
C TRP A 50 1.15 6.01 7.72
N GLU A 51 2.05 6.00 8.71
CA GLU A 51 1.82 6.64 10.02
C GLU A 51 1.53 8.14 9.88
N GLN A 52 2.20 8.82 8.94
CA GLN A 52 1.97 10.24 8.65
C GLN A 52 0.58 10.47 8.06
N ILE A 53 0.18 9.64 7.08
CA ILE A 53 -1.15 9.70 6.46
C ILE A 53 -2.22 9.43 7.52
N GLN A 54 -2.06 8.36 8.30
CA GLN A 54 -3.00 7.96 9.34
C GLN A 54 -3.22 9.09 10.35
N ARG A 55 -2.14 9.71 10.86
CA ARG A 55 -2.24 10.80 11.85
C ARG A 55 -2.99 12.02 11.30
N GLN A 56 -2.72 12.40 10.05
CA GLN A 56 -3.38 13.57 9.45
C GLN A 56 -4.88 13.32 9.25
N LEU A 57 -5.24 12.17 8.68
CA LEU A 57 -6.64 11.83 8.45
C LEU A 57 -7.42 11.66 9.77
N ASP A 58 -6.82 11.00 10.75
CA ASP A 58 -7.41 10.82 12.08
C ASP A 58 -7.70 12.17 12.77
N THR A 59 -6.84 13.17 12.57
CA THR A 59 -7.08 14.54 13.06
C THR A 59 -8.32 15.14 12.40
N TYR A 60 -8.42 15.10 11.07
CA TYR A 60 -9.55 15.66 10.33
C TYR A 60 -10.89 14.96 10.66
N PHE A 61 -10.89 13.65 10.90
CA PHE A 61 -12.09 12.94 11.33
C PHE A 61 -12.53 13.36 12.73
N LYS A 62 -11.59 13.58 13.65
CA LYS A 62 -11.90 14.05 15.01
C LYS A 62 -12.45 15.47 15.04
N GLU A 63 -11.97 16.35 14.17
CA GLU A 63 -12.50 17.72 14.02
C GLU A 63 -13.98 17.73 13.62
N THR A 64 -14.43 16.70 12.90
CA THR A 64 -15.83 16.53 12.48
C THR A 64 -16.66 15.69 13.46
N GLY A 65 -16.10 15.34 14.63
CA GLY A 65 -16.79 14.63 15.70
C GLY A 65 -16.79 13.10 15.61
N HIS A 66 -16.06 12.53 14.65
CA HIS A 66 -15.94 11.08 14.52
C HIS A 66 -15.13 10.46 15.66
N LYS A 67 -15.41 9.20 15.96
CA LYS A 67 -14.70 8.42 16.97
C LYS A 67 -14.26 7.09 16.38
N ASN A 68 -13.00 6.73 16.61
CA ASN A 68 -12.49 5.44 16.18
C ASN A 68 -13.12 4.32 17.00
N ALA A 69 -13.38 3.19 16.34
CA ALA A 69 -13.81 1.95 16.96
C ALA A 69 -13.00 0.80 16.33
N TYR A 70 -12.86 -0.29 17.08
CA TYR A 70 -12.17 -1.49 16.61
C TYR A 70 -13.13 -2.68 16.71
N PHE A 71 -13.38 -3.32 15.57
CA PHE A 71 -14.25 -4.48 15.45
C PHE A 71 -13.40 -5.74 15.18
N PRO A 72 -13.94 -6.94 15.45
CA PRO A 72 -13.26 -8.19 15.12
C PRO A 72 -12.97 -8.31 13.62
N LEU A 73 -11.76 -8.77 13.28
CA LEU A 73 -11.37 -9.03 11.88
C LEU A 73 -12.12 -10.23 11.28
N LEU A 74 -12.43 -11.23 12.11
CA LEU A 74 -13.14 -12.44 11.71
C LEU A 74 -14.61 -12.35 12.10
N ILE A 75 -15.50 -12.61 11.15
CA ILE A 75 -16.95 -12.67 11.34
C ILE A 75 -17.50 -14.01 10.84
N PRO A 76 -18.67 -14.47 11.33
CA PRO A 76 -19.32 -15.65 10.80
C PRO A 76 -19.60 -15.52 9.30
N VAL A 77 -19.44 -16.61 8.54
CA VAL A 77 -19.71 -16.63 7.08
C VAL A 77 -21.15 -16.20 6.77
N SER A 78 -22.11 -16.56 7.62
CA SER A 78 -23.51 -16.16 7.48
C SER A 78 -23.74 -14.64 7.53
N TYR A 79 -22.77 -13.84 7.97
CA TYR A 79 -22.83 -12.37 7.91
C TYR A 79 -22.28 -11.84 6.59
N LEU A 80 -21.28 -12.52 5.99
CA LEU A 80 -20.79 -12.21 4.64
C LEU A 80 -21.86 -12.51 3.58
N GLU A 81 -22.60 -13.61 3.76
CA GLU A 81 -23.66 -14.05 2.83
C GLU A 81 -24.85 -13.07 2.72
N LYS A 82 -24.99 -12.14 3.67
CA LYS A 82 -26.06 -11.12 3.64
C LYS A 82 -25.83 -10.04 2.56
N GLU A 83 -24.59 -9.81 2.16
CA GLU A 83 -24.21 -8.85 1.10
C GLU A 83 -24.24 -9.51 -0.30
N ALA A 84 -24.28 -10.85 -0.37
CA ALA A 84 -24.21 -11.61 -1.62
C ALA A 84 -25.41 -11.38 -2.56
N THR A 85 -26.52 -10.84 -2.06
CA THR A 85 -27.66 -10.45 -2.90
C THR A 85 -27.42 -9.16 -3.70
N HIS A 86 -26.35 -8.42 -3.44
CA HIS A 86 -26.06 -7.12 -4.06
C HIS A 86 -24.83 -7.10 -4.98
N VAL A 87 -24.12 -8.23 -5.14
CA VAL A 87 -22.86 -8.29 -5.90
C VAL A 87 -22.90 -9.46 -6.89
N GLU A 88 -23.11 -9.17 -8.17
CA GLU A 88 -22.81 -10.12 -9.26
C GLU A 88 -21.30 -10.08 -9.56
N GLY A 89 -20.50 -10.63 -8.64
CA GLY A 89 -19.04 -10.77 -8.79
C GLY A 89 -18.21 -9.54 -8.42
#